data_AF-A0A0F8GRK5-F1
#
_entry.id   AF-A0A0F8GRK5-F1
#
_cell.length_a   1.000
_cell.length_b   1.000
_cell.length_c   1.000
_cell.angle_alpha   90.00
_cell.angle_beta   90.00
_cell.angle_gamma   90.00
#
_symmetry.space_group_name_H-M   'P 1'
#
loop_
_entity.id
_entity.type
_entity.pdbx_description
1 polymer ?
#
loop_
_entity_poly.entity_id
_entity_poly.type
_entity_poly.pdbx_seq_one_letter_code
_entity_poly.pdbx_strand_id
1 'polypeptide(L)'
;FLDSVLNEINEGEFTQVDWLKNNRLEVIIKIIEYFDKTEFYNMADSGAWEENERINTSSVGLVTSALENLSQIRQNKKNSNNILFLKDLHKLSNKININISEKKINKLIEKGYARINKQLNLGGESPDYDKSDERYRTGDAALLNLIYPAKLKLLSVKQKKQILEIVD
;
A
#
# COMPACT_ATOMS: atom_id res chain seq x y z
N PHE A 1 -0.50 -1.91 9.02
CA PHE A 1 -1.83 -1.69 9.62
C PHE A 1 -2.95 -1.84 8.60
N LEU A 2 -3.14 -0.92 7.64
CA LEU A 2 -4.25 -1.05 6.66
C LEU A 2 -4.19 -2.34 5.85
N ASP A 3 -2.99 -2.72 5.40
CA ASP A 3 -2.77 -3.93 4.63
C ASP A 3 -3.28 -5.19 5.35
N SER A 4 -2.86 -5.37 6.61
CA SER A 4 -3.29 -6.46 7.48
C SER A 4 -4.81 -6.48 7.68
N VAL A 5 -5.42 -5.31 7.97
CA VAL A 5 -6.88 -5.21 8.16
C VAL A 5 -7.63 -5.63 6.90
N LEU A 6 -7.17 -5.23 5.71
CA LEU A 6 -7.81 -5.63 4.46
C LEU A 6 -7.63 -7.12 4.17
N ASN A 7 -6.49 -7.72 4.53
CA ASN A 7 -6.30 -9.16 4.45
C ASN A 7 -7.26 -9.91 5.39
N GLU A 8 -7.36 -9.50 6.66
CA GLU A 8 -8.27 -10.10 7.64
C GLU A 8 -9.75 -9.97 7.21
N ILE A 9 -10.13 -8.86 6.55
CA ILE A 9 -11.46 -8.74 5.93
C ILE A 9 -11.65 -9.78 4.83
N ASN A 10 -10.66 -9.93 3.95
CA ASN A 10 -10.73 -10.88 2.84
C ASN A 10 -10.74 -12.34 3.32
N GLU A 11 -10.11 -12.63 4.46
CA GLU A 11 -10.08 -13.94 5.11
C GLU A 11 -11.33 -14.20 5.96
N GLY A 12 -12.11 -13.16 6.28
CA GLY A 12 -13.33 -13.27 7.08
C GLY A 12 -13.11 -13.19 8.59
N GLU A 13 -11.89 -12.86 9.02
CA GLU A 13 -11.49 -12.74 10.42
C GLU A 13 -11.86 -11.36 11.01
N PHE A 14 -11.83 -10.31 10.18
CA PHE A 14 -12.31 -8.98 10.53
C PHE A 14 -13.71 -8.78 9.92
N THR A 15 -14.73 -8.62 10.75
CA THR A 15 -16.14 -8.72 10.36
C THR A 15 -16.89 -7.40 10.45
N GLN A 16 -18.19 -7.41 10.08
CA GLN A 16 -19.04 -6.23 10.11
C GLN A 16 -19.10 -5.52 11.45
N VAL A 17 -19.10 -6.31 12.52
CA VAL A 17 -19.05 -5.78 13.89
C VAL A 17 -17.76 -4.97 14.11
N ASP A 18 -16.65 -5.43 13.55
CA ASP A 18 -15.32 -4.85 13.76
C ASP A 18 -15.08 -3.57 12.97
N TRP A 19 -15.45 -3.51 11.68
CA TRP A 19 -15.27 -2.28 10.89
C TRP A 19 -16.29 -1.19 11.23
N LEU A 20 -17.49 -1.54 11.70
CA LEU A 20 -18.48 -0.55 12.14
C LEU A 20 -18.19 0.01 13.55
N LYS A 21 -17.33 -0.66 14.33
CA LYS A 21 -16.94 -0.20 15.66
C LYS A 21 -16.06 1.05 15.59
N ASN A 22 -16.30 2.01 16.48
CA ASN A 22 -15.43 3.18 16.73
C ASN A 22 -14.95 3.90 15.46
N ASN A 23 -15.82 4.07 14.47
CA ASN A 23 -15.52 4.74 13.19
C ASN A 23 -14.38 4.12 12.37
N ARG A 24 -14.02 2.84 12.59
CA ARG A 24 -12.92 2.17 11.87
C ARG A 24 -13.11 2.17 10.36
N LEU A 25 -14.33 1.95 9.87
CA LEU A 25 -14.64 2.03 8.44
C LEU A 25 -14.41 3.43 7.87
N GLU A 26 -14.72 4.48 8.65
CA GLU A 26 -14.44 5.86 8.25
C GLU A 26 -12.93 6.11 8.15
N VAL A 27 -12.15 5.59 9.11
CA VAL A 27 -10.69 5.66 9.11
C VAL A 27 -10.11 4.97 7.87
N ILE A 28 -10.59 3.77 7.51
CA ILE A 28 -10.18 3.07 6.29
C ILE A 28 -10.41 3.97 5.05
N ILE A 29 -11.60 4.56 4.92
CA ILE A 29 -11.93 5.43 3.79
C ILE A 29 -11.04 6.67 3.75
N LYS A 30 -10.82 7.32 4.91
CA LYS A 30 -9.97 8.52 5.02
C LYS A 30 -8.50 8.23 4.72
N ILE A 31 -7.98 7.07 5.11
CA ILE A 31 -6.60 6.66 4.77
C ILE A 31 -6.44 6.46 3.26
N ILE A 32 -7.42 5.83 2.60
CA ILE A 32 -7.39 5.68 1.14
C ILE A 32 -7.42 7.05 0.44
N GLU A 33 -8.26 7.97 0.93
CA GLU A 33 -8.30 9.33 0.41
C GLU A 33 -7.00 10.08 0.65
N TYR A 34 -6.39 9.91 1.84
CA TYR A 34 -5.09 10.48 2.17
C TYR A 34 -4.03 10.04 1.16
N PHE A 35 -3.92 8.74 0.84
CA PHE A 35 -2.95 8.25 -0.15
C PHE A 35 -3.12 8.87 -1.54
N ASP A 36 -4.35 9.14 -1.96
CA ASP A 36 -4.61 9.84 -3.21
C ASP A 36 -4.22 11.32 -3.13
N LYS A 37 -4.59 12.00 -2.05
CA LYS A 37 -4.33 13.45 -1.89
C LYS A 37 -2.86 13.78 -1.71
N THR A 38 -2.10 12.93 -1.04
CA THR A 38 -0.67 13.14 -0.83
C THR A 38 0.17 12.59 -1.96
N GLU A 39 -0.45 11.93 -2.95
CA GLU A 39 0.28 11.16 -3.95
C GLU A 39 1.34 10.28 -3.27
N PHE A 40 0.92 9.30 -2.45
CA PHE A 40 1.82 8.52 -1.58
C PHE A 40 3.09 7.99 -2.29
N TYR A 41 3.02 7.74 -3.59
CA TYR A 41 4.13 7.32 -4.46
C TYR A 41 5.16 8.42 -4.77
N ASN A 42 4.95 9.66 -4.33
CA ASN A 42 5.84 10.82 -4.46
C ASN A 42 6.11 11.49 -3.10
N MET A 43 5.43 11.06 -2.04
CA MET A 43 5.54 11.66 -0.71
C MET A 43 6.81 11.16 -0.01
N ALA A 44 7.59 12.09 0.53
CA ALA A 44 8.68 11.76 1.43
C ALA A 44 8.12 11.41 2.82
N ASP A 45 8.70 10.40 3.46
CA ASP A 45 8.42 10.00 4.84
C ASP A 45 9.70 9.56 5.55
N SER A 46 9.64 9.40 6.87
CA SER A 46 10.78 8.98 7.71
C SER A 46 11.11 7.48 7.60
N GLY A 47 10.39 6.71 6.78
CA GLY A 47 10.58 5.27 6.61
C GLY A 47 10.30 4.44 7.86
N ALA A 48 10.65 3.16 7.81
CA ALA A 48 10.41 2.21 8.90
C ALA A 48 11.25 2.48 10.16
N TRP A 49 12.34 3.24 10.02
CA TRP A 49 13.32 3.51 11.08
C TRP A 49 13.22 4.92 11.67
N GLU A 50 12.22 5.71 11.24
CA GLU A 50 12.00 7.09 11.68
C GLU A 50 13.24 7.99 11.49
N GLU A 51 13.90 7.85 10.33
CA GLU A 51 15.09 8.62 9.94
C GLU A 51 14.71 9.83 9.06
N ASN A 52 15.70 10.38 8.33
CA ASN A 52 15.53 11.47 7.38
C ASN A 52 14.43 11.19 6.36
N GLU A 53 13.62 12.21 6.10
CA GLU A 53 12.52 12.13 5.14
C GLU A 53 13.02 11.93 3.71
N ARG A 54 12.51 10.87 3.06
CA ARG A 54 12.81 10.53 1.67
C ARG A 54 11.69 9.67 1.08
N ILE A 55 11.77 9.38 -0.21
CA ILE A 55 10.76 8.55 -0.86
C ILE A 55 11.17 7.08 -0.70
N ASN A 56 10.73 6.47 0.39
CA ASN A 56 11.08 5.10 0.76
C ASN A 56 10.31 4.08 -0.09
N THR A 57 11.01 3.23 -0.84
CA THR A 57 10.40 2.16 -1.65
C THR A 57 9.59 1.21 -0.80
N SER A 58 10.08 0.87 0.40
CA SER A 58 9.38 0.03 1.36
C SER A 58 8.01 0.60 1.76
N SER A 59 7.93 1.89 2.07
CA SER A 59 6.68 2.59 2.40
C SER A 59 5.69 2.56 1.22
N VAL A 60 6.16 2.90 0.02
CA VAL A 60 5.35 2.85 -1.20
C VAL A 60 4.82 1.42 -1.44
N GLY A 61 5.65 0.41 -1.16
CA GLY A 61 5.28 -1.00 -1.25
C GLY A 61 4.12 -1.40 -0.33
N LEU A 62 4.18 -0.99 0.94
CA LEU A 62 3.13 -1.29 1.91
C LEU A 62 1.78 -0.68 1.52
N VAL A 63 1.78 0.58 1.05
CA VAL A 63 0.56 1.24 0.59
C VAL A 63 0.02 0.58 -0.69
N THR A 64 0.90 0.26 -1.63
CA THR A 64 0.52 -0.41 -2.90
C THR A 64 -0.15 -1.75 -2.61
N SER A 65 0.40 -2.54 -1.69
CA SER A 65 -0.19 -3.82 -1.30
C SER A 65 -1.56 -3.68 -0.64
N ALA A 66 -1.73 -2.72 0.27
CA ALA A 66 -3.04 -2.48 0.88
C ALA A 66 -4.10 -2.17 -0.20
N LEU A 67 -3.75 -1.38 -1.21
CA LEU A 67 -4.64 -1.08 -2.33
C LEU A 67 -4.90 -2.32 -3.20
N GLU A 68 -3.90 -3.18 -3.44
CA GLU A 68 -4.10 -4.47 -4.12
C GLU A 68 -5.09 -5.36 -3.34
N ASN A 69 -4.99 -5.41 -2.02
CA ASN A 69 -5.89 -6.20 -1.18
C ASN A 69 -7.33 -5.65 -1.23
N LEU A 70 -7.51 -4.32 -1.25
CA LEU A 70 -8.82 -3.72 -1.53
C LEU A 70 -9.36 -4.09 -2.92
N SER A 71 -8.51 -4.12 -3.94
CA SER A 71 -8.91 -4.55 -5.29
C SER A 71 -9.34 -6.03 -5.31
N GLN A 72 -8.64 -6.90 -4.56
CA GLN A 72 -8.99 -8.32 -4.46
C GLN A 72 -10.33 -8.54 -3.76
N ILE A 73 -10.60 -7.81 -2.68
CA ILE A 73 -11.89 -7.83 -1.99
C ILE A 73 -13.03 -7.55 -2.99
N ARG A 74 -12.86 -6.59 -3.91
CA ARG A 74 -13.82 -6.26 -4.97
C ARG A 74 -14.03 -7.38 -5.99
N GLN A 75 -12.97 -8.11 -6.31
CA GLN A 75 -13.01 -9.19 -7.30
C GLN A 75 -13.59 -10.49 -6.72
N ASN A 76 -13.44 -10.74 -5.42
CA ASN A 76 -13.94 -11.95 -4.77
C ASN A 76 -15.44 -11.85 -4.41
N LYS A 77 -16.28 -11.92 -5.45
CA LYS A 77 -17.75 -11.79 -5.35
C LYS A 77 -18.47 -12.97 -4.68
N LYS A 78 -17.76 -14.05 -4.31
CA LYS A 78 -18.34 -15.20 -3.62
C LYS A 78 -18.20 -15.10 -2.10
N ASN A 79 -17.31 -14.25 -1.60
CA ASN A 79 -17.11 -14.04 -0.18
C ASN A 79 -18.18 -13.07 0.36
N SER A 80 -19.04 -13.57 1.25
CA SER A 80 -20.12 -12.78 1.88
C SER A 80 -19.59 -11.64 2.75
N ASN A 81 -18.46 -11.83 3.45
CA ASN A 81 -17.81 -10.78 4.24
C ASN A 81 -17.36 -9.62 3.34
N ASN A 82 -16.76 -9.94 2.19
CA ASN A 82 -16.34 -8.94 1.20
C ASN A 82 -17.53 -8.17 0.62
N ILE A 83 -18.63 -8.86 0.31
CA ILE A 83 -19.85 -8.20 -0.19
C ILE A 83 -20.39 -7.22 0.85
N LEU A 84 -20.48 -7.62 2.12
CA LEU A 84 -20.96 -6.77 3.21
C LEU A 84 -20.04 -5.56 3.43
N PHE A 85 -18.72 -5.80 3.49
CA PHE A 85 -17.74 -4.75 3.64
C PHE A 85 -17.84 -3.71 2.51
N LEU A 86 -17.89 -4.14 1.24
CA LEU A 86 -18.00 -3.24 0.09
C LEU A 86 -19.30 -2.44 0.08
N LYS A 87 -20.41 -3.05 0.52
CA LYS A 87 -21.70 -2.37 0.66
C LYS A 87 -21.61 -1.23 1.69
N ASP A 88 -21.06 -1.52 2.87
CA ASP A 88 -20.91 -0.52 3.93
C ASP A 88 -19.90 0.56 3.55
N LEU A 89 -18.78 0.16 2.95
CA LEU A 89 -17.73 1.04 2.45
C LEU A 89 -18.31 2.02 1.40
N HIS A 90 -19.10 1.53 0.45
CA HIS A 90 -19.76 2.37 -0.57
C HIS A 90 -20.81 3.30 0.05
N LYS A 91 -21.62 2.80 0.99
CA LYS A 91 -22.62 3.61 1.68
C LYS A 91 -21.98 4.77 2.45
N LEU A 92 -20.93 4.48 3.23
CA LEU A 92 -20.27 5.49 4.06
C LEU A 92 -19.45 6.48 3.22
N SER A 93 -18.70 5.99 2.22
CA SER A 93 -17.90 6.85 1.33
C SER A 93 -18.75 7.88 0.59
N ASN A 94 -19.94 7.49 0.10
CA ASN A 94 -20.91 8.42 -0.48
C ASN A 94 -21.43 9.43 0.55
N LYS A 95 -21.71 8.99 1.78
CA LYS A 95 -22.17 9.88 2.86
C LYS A 95 -21.13 10.95 3.23
N ILE A 96 -19.85 10.61 3.21
CA ILE A 96 -18.75 11.54 3.55
C ILE A 96 -18.08 12.16 2.31
N ASN A 97 -18.67 11.99 1.12
CA ASN A 97 -18.21 12.54 -0.16
C ASN A 97 -16.74 12.21 -0.52
N ILE A 98 -16.33 10.95 -0.30
CA ILE A 98 -15.01 10.45 -0.68
C ILE A 98 -15.17 9.43 -1.81
N ASN A 99 -14.50 9.66 -2.95
CA ASN A 99 -14.53 8.74 -4.07
C ASN A 99 -13.53 7.59 -3.87
N ILE A 100 -14.03 6.36 -3.77
CA ILE A 100 -13.25 5.11 -3.68
C ILE A 100 -13.58 4.14 -4.82
N SER A 101 -13.80 4.67 -6.02
CA SER A 101 -14.08 3.86 -7.21
C SER A 101 -12.94 2.92 -7.58
N GLU A 102 -13.26 1.79 -8.20
CA GLU A 102 -12.29 0.82 -8.71
C GLU A 102 -11.26 1.48 -9.64
N LYS A 103 -11.70 2.36 -10.53
CA LYS A 103 -10.81 3.14 -11.42
C LYS A 103 -9.76 3.95 -10.64
N LYS A 104 -10.17 4.58 -9.53
CA LYS A 104 -9.26 5.35 -8.68
C LYS A 104 -8.24 4.44 -8.00
N ILE A 105 -8.70 3.34 -7.40
CA ILE A 105 -7.82 2.37 -6.72
C ILE A 105 -6.80 1.77 -7.69
N ASN A 106 -7.23 1.33 -8.88
CA ASN A 106 -6.34 0.77 -9.89
C ASN A 106 -5.28 1.79 -10.35
N LYS A 107 -5.66 3.05 -10.54
CA LYS A 107 -4.71 4.12 -10.86
C LYS A 107 -3.65 4.31 -9.77
N LEU A 108 -4.05 4.27 -8.49
CA LEU A 108 -3.09 4.39 -7.37
C LEU A 108 -2.14 3.19 -7.30
N ILE A 109 -2.63 1.98 -7.54
CA ILE A 109 -1.80 0.77 -7.64
C ILE A 109 -0.78 0.90 -8.77
N GLU A 110 -1.21 1.32 -9.97
CA GLU A 110 -0.32 1.52 -11.12
C GLU A 110 0.78 2.55 -10.81
N LYS A 111 0.44 3.65 -10.13
CA LYS A 111 1.42 4.67 -9.71
C LYS A 111 2.39 4.15 -8.65
N GLY A 112 1.90 3.38 -7.69
CA GLY A 112 2.73 2.69 -6.70
C GLY A 112 3.76 1.77 -7.36
N TYR A 113 3.33 0.90 -8.27
CA TYR A 113 4.24 0.04 -9.03
C TYR A 113 5.20 0.80 -9.92
N ALA A 114 4.76 1.86 -10.60
CA ALA A 114 5.65 2.70 -11.40
C ALA A 114 6.80 3.25 -10.55
N ARG A 115 6.50 3.73 -9.34
CA ARG A 115 7.52 4.19 -8.37
C ARG A 115 8.43 3.05 -7.92
N ILE A 116 7.87 1.93 -7.45
CA ILE A 116 8.64 0.78 -6.98
C ILE A 116 9.60 0.28 -8.06
N ASN A 117 9.11 0.11 -9.30
CA ASN A 117 9.93 -0.33 -10.42
C ASN A 117 11.04 0.69 -10.74
N LYS A 118 10.74 1.98 -10.72
CA LYS A 118 11.77 3.03 -10.90
C LYS A 118 12.87 2.90 -9.85
N GLN A 119 12.52 2.81 -8.58
CA GLN A 119 13.51 2.77 -7.49
C GLN A 119 14.31 1.46 -7.50
N LEU A 120 13.68 0.31 -7.73
CA LEU A 120 14.40 -0.95 -7.87
C LEU A 120 15.37 -0.92 -9.06
N ASN A 121 15.01 -0.31 -10.18
CA ASN A 121 15.92 -0.15 -11.32
C ASN A 121 17.10 0.78 -11.02
N LEU A 122 16.91 1.77 -10.13
CA LEU A 122 17.94 2.74 -9.75
C LEU A 122 18.83 2.26 -8.59
N GLY A 123 18.39 1.28 -7.80
CA GLY A 123 19.24 0.64 -6.80
C GLY A 123 18.60 0.29 -5.45
N GLY A 124 17.28 0.48 -5.26
CA GLY A 124 16.59 0.00 -4.05
C GLY A 124 15.74 1.04 -3.33
N GLU A 125 16.11 1.42 -2.10
CA GLU A 125 15.19 2.05 -1.14
C GLU A 125 14.86 3.53 -1.42
N SER A 126 15.87 4.35 -1.70
CA SER A 126 15.73 5.77 -2.08
C SER A 126 16.87 6.21 -3.00
N PRO A 127 17.08 5.55 -4.15
CA PRO A 127 18.21 5.83 -5.03
C PRO A 127 17.98 7.01 -5.99
N ASP A 128 16.78 7.59 -6.02
CA ASP A 128 16.35 8.66 -6.93
C ASP A 128 16.70 10.06 -6.38
N TYR A 129 17.85 10.15 -5.71
CA TYR A 129 18.48 11.38 -5.21
C TYR A 129 19.92 11.43 -5.74
N ASP A 130 20.54 12.61 -5.71
CA ASP A 130 21.97 12.72 -6.02
C ASP A 130 22.79 11.90 -5.02
N LYS A 131 23.87 11.25 -5.48
CA LYS A 131 24.71 10.39 -4.60
C LYS A 131 25.36 11.13 -3.44
N SER A 132 25.48 12.46 -3.53
CA SER A 132 25.98 13.33 -2.47
C SER A 132 24.89 13.79 -1.49
N ASP A 133 23.62 13.54 -1.80
CA ASP A 133 22.48 13.87 -0.95
C ASP A 133 22.35 12.84 0.16
N GLU A 134 22.13 13.29 1.40
CA GLU A 134 21.96 12.41 2.56
C GLU A 134 20.74 11.47 2.45
N ARG A 135 19.79 11.79 1.58
CA ARG A 135 18.60 10.97 1.31
C ARG A 135 18.90 9.80 0.38
N TYR A 136 20.01 9.83 -0.36
CA TYR A 136 20.41 8.75 -1.26
C TYR A 136 20.65 7.46 -0.47
N ARG A 137 19.85 6.44 -0.76
CA ARG A 137 20.00 5.10 -0.17
C ARG A 137 19.66 4.02 -1.18
N THR A 138 20.53 3.04 -1.32
CA THR A 138 20.30 1.86 -2.16
C THR A 138 19.83 0.69 -1.31
N GLY A 139 20.63 0.28 -0.32
CA GLY A 139 20.33 -0.82 0.59
C GLY A 139 19.66 -0.37 1.88
N ASP A 140 18.60 -1.10 2.26
CA ASP A 140 17.93 -1.00 3.56
C ASP A 140 17.15 -2.28 3.84
N ALA A 141 17.24 -2.83 5.05
CA ALA A 141 16.46 -4.01 5.44
C ALA A 141 14.93 -3.80 5.31
N ALA A 142 14.46 -2.54 5.35
CA ALA A 142 13.06 -2.20 5.11
C ALA A 142 12.57 -2.62 3.71
N LEU A 143 13.45 -2.77 2.71
CA LEU A 143 13.09 -3.28 1.38
C LEU A 143 12.48 -4.68 1.42
N LEU A 144 12.79 -5.48 2.45
CA LEU A 144 12.18 -6.79 2.66
C LEU A 144 10.65 -6.69 2.81
N ASN A 145 10.12 -5.54 3.23
CA ASN A 145 8.67 -5.28 3.29
C ASN A 145 7.98 -5.51 1.94
N LEU A 146 8.67 -5.29 0.81
CA LEU A 146 8.14 -5.57 -0.54
C LEU A 146 7.82 -7.05 -0.76
N ILE A 147 8.55 -7.94 -0.09
CA ILE A 147 8.37 -9.39 -0.14
C ILE A 147 7.38 -9.81 0.95
N TYR A 148 7.67 -9.41 2.20
CA TYR A 148 6.83 -9.68 3.36
C TYR A 148 6.96 -8.51 4.37
N PRO A 149 5.83 -7.92 4.83
CA PRO A 149 4.48 -8.45 4.72
C PRO A 149 3.72 -8.07 3.44
N ALA A 150 4.19 -7.13 2.61
CA ALA A 150 3.38 -6.56 1.52
C ALA A 150 3.00 -7.58 0.44
N LYS A 151 3.74 -8.68 0.22
CA LYS A 151 3.37 -9.74 -0.74
C LYS A 151 2.93 -9.21 -2.12
N LEU A 152 3.60 -8.17 -2.63
CA LEU A 152 3.23 -7.49 -3.89
C LEU A 152 3.11 -8.47 -5.06
N LYS A 153 1.94 -8.50 -5.71
CA LYS A 153 1.61 -9.54 -6.70
C LYS A 153 2.36 -9.40 -8.02
N LEU A 154 2.67 -8.17 -8.43
CA LEU A 154 3.35 -7.90 -9.70
C LEU A 154 4.88 -7.88 -9.56
N LEU A 155 5.40 -8.13 -8.36
CA LEU A 155 6.84 -8.22 -8.13
C LEU A 155 7.36 -9.57 -8.68
N SER A 156 8.19 -9.50 -9.72
CA SER A 156 8.77 -10.69 -10.35
C SER A 156 9.75 -11.43 -9.43
N VAL A 157 9.99 -12.72 -9.70
CA VAL A 157 11.03 -13.50 -8.99
C VAL A 157 12.40 -12.84 -9.12
N LYS A 158 12.71 -12.26 -10.28
CA LYS A 158 13.97 -11.53 -10.50
C LYS A 158 14.08 -10.32 -9.56
N GLN A 159 13.01 -9.52 -9.44
CA GLN A 159 13.00 -8.37 -8.53
C GLN A 159 13.08 -8.80 -7.07
N LYS A 160 12.42 -9.90 -6.68
CA LYS A 160 12.54 -10.46 -5.32
C LYS A 160 13.98 -10.87 -5.00
N LYS A 161 14.67 -11.54 -5.94
CA LYS A 161 16.09 -11.87 -5.81
C LYS A 161 16.96 -10.62 -5.70
N GLN A 162 16.73 -9.64 -6.57
CA GLN A 162 17.44 -8.37 -6.52
C GLN A 162 17.28 -7.67 -5.16
N ILE A 163 16.07 -7.69 -4.58
CA ILE A 163 15.83 -7.13 -3.24
C ILE A 163 16.67 -7.86 -2.19
N LEU A 164 16.72 -9.19 -2.23
CA LEU A 164 17.55 -9.98 -1.32
C LEU A 164 19.04 -9.63 -1.49
N GLU A 165 19.53 -9.54 -2.72
CA GLU A 165 20.92 -9.16 -3.03
C GLU A 165 21.27 -7.73 -2.58
N ILE A 166 20.30 -6.81 -2.49
CA ILE A 166 20.50 -5.43 -2.03
C ILE A 166 20.63 -5.37 -0.49
N VAL A 167 20.00 -6.30 0.23
CA VAL A 167 19.95 -6.29 1.70
C VAL A 167 20.93 -7.27 2.36
N ASP A 168 21.48 -8.22 1.59
CA ASP A 168 22.59 -9.10 1.98
C ASP A 168 23.93 -8.35 2.08
#